data_AF-A0A1G7X7P8-F1
#
_entry.id   AF-A0A1G7X7P8-F1
#
_cell.length_a   1.000
_cell.length_b   1.000
_cell.length_c   1.000
_cell.angle_alpha   90.00
_cell.angle_beta   90.00
_cell.angle_gamma   90.00
#
_symmetry.space_group_name_H-M   'P 1'
#
loop_
_entity.id
_entity.type
_entity.pdbx_description
1 polymer ?
#
loop_
_entity_poly.entity_id
_entity_poly.type
_entity_poly.pdbx_seq_one_letter_code
_entity_poly.pdbx_strand_id
1 'polypeptide(L)'
;MSFLKIISLACLALILGACQSLFQPNYRSPLTVQRDASELVKPGCSTDDCPLVNIDTVHFPDEPKLDAITQRTLLQLTRSDTDGPVPPTLKDYQEQFLSRAQPRNSSYLQAKVREQHDGIVVVELSSYLDTGGAHGNPGRAFINYSRQQQRVLTLSDMLVPGQEAAFWDKAELAHQAWQISTKLDKDTEFQKMWPFKRTSNVALTYGAVILKYPVTTIAPYAMGHIELKIPYPQLNGIIKPELFPGRS
;
A
#
# COMPACT_ATOMS: atom_id res chain seq x y z
N MET A 1 -60.74 6.04 -19.22
CA MET A 1 -59.28 6.00 -19.48
C MET A 1 -58.70 4.82 -18.73
N SER A 2 -58.16 3.85 -19.47
CA SER A 2 -58.09 2.44 -19.09
C SER A 2 -57.07 2.11 -18.00
N PHE A 3 -57.53 1.43 -16.94
CA PHE A 3 -56.73 0.79 -15.89
C PHE A 3 -55.63 -0.14 -16.44
N LEU A 4 -55.77 -0.66 -17.67
CA LEU A 4 -54.74 -1.49 -18.30
C LEU A 4 -53.43 -0.74 -18.63
N LYS A 5 -53.48 0.58 -18.85
CA LYS A 5 -52.27 1.36 -19.16
C LYS A 5 -51.38 1.58 -17.94
N ILE A 6 -51.96 1.60 -16.74
CA ILE A 6 -51.22 1.82 -15.49
C ILE A 6 -50.49 0.55 -15.04
N ILE A 7 -51.12 -0.62 -15.21
CA ILE A 7 -50.51 -1.92 -14.88
C ILE A 7 -49.32 -2.22 -15.80
N SER A 8 -49.42 -1.88 -17.09
CA SER A 8 -48.33 -2.10 -18.06
C SER A 8 -47.08 -1.25 -17.78
N LEU A 9 -47.22 -0.04 -17.22
CA LEU A 9 -46.07 0.78 -16.83
C LEU A 9 -45.40 0.26 -15.55
N ALA A 10 -46.18 -0.25 -14.59
CA ALA A 10 -45.65 -0.77 -13.32
C ALA A 10 -44.83 -2.06 -13.52
N CYS A 11 -45.27 -2.98 -14.38
CA CYS A 11 -44.50 -4.17 -14.71
C CYS A 11 -43.19 -3.85 -15.42
N LEU A 12 -43.15 -2.86 -16.31
CA LEU A 12 -41.93 -2.49 -17.03
C LEU A 12 -40.86 -1.89 -16.09
N ALA A 13 -41.27 -1.09 -15.10
CA ALA A 13 -40.37 -0.53 -14.09
C ALA A 13 -39.80 -1.59 -13.14
N LEU A 14 -40.60 -2.60 -12.76
CA LEU A 14 -40.15 -3.73 -11.92
C LEU A 14 -39.12 -4.63 -12.63
N ILE A 15 -39.27 -4.84 -13.94
CA ILE A 15 -38.33 -5.65 -14.72
C ILE A 15 -37.00 -4.89 -14.94
N LEU A 16 -37.04 -3.56 -15.13
CA LEU A 16 -35.84 -2.73 -15.27
C LEU A 16 -35.03 -2.60 -13.96
N GLY A 17 -35.70 -2.57 -12.80
CA GLY A 17 -35.03 -2.54 -11.49
C GLY A 17 -34.31 -3.85 -11.13
N ALA A 18 -34.86 -4.99 -11.56
CA ALA A 18 -34.28 -6.31 -11.29
C ALA A 18 -32.98 -6.59 -12.08
N CYS A 19 -32.83 -5.99 -13.27
CA CYS A 19 -31.59 -6.12 -14.03
C CYS A 19 -30.42 -5.38 -13.37
N GLN A 20 -30.65 -4.24 -12.70
CA GLN A 20 -29.56 -3.46 -12.09
C GLN A 20 -28.90 -4.15 -10.88
N SER A 21 -29.61 -5.04 -10.16
CA SER A 21 -29.01 -5.79 -9.04
C SER A 21 -28.13 -6.95 -9.49
N LEU A 22 -28.32 -7.48 -10.71
CA LEU A 22 -27.52 -8.59 -11.25
C LEU A 22 -26.15 -8.14 -11.78
N PHE A 23 -25.95 -6.83 -12.01
CA PHE A 23 -24.70 -6.26 -12.55
C PHE A 23 -23.85 -5.52 -11.51
N GLN A 24 -24.18 -5.61 -10.21
CA GLN A 24 -23.32 -5.01 -9.18
C GLN A 24 -22.01 -5.81 -9.05
N PRO A 25 -20.83 -5.16 -9.04
CA PRO A 25 -19.56 -5.86 -8.88
C PRO A 25 -19.53 -6.65 -7.58
N ASN A 26 -19.14 -7.93 -7.65
CA ASN A 26 -18.94 -8.72 -6.45
C ASN A 26 -17.63 -8.30 -5.75
N TYR A 27 -17.76 -7.41 -4.76
CA TYR A 27 -16.62 -6.92 -3.98
C TYR A 27 -16.03 -7.96 -3.01
N ARG A 28 -16.70 -9.10 -2.82
CA ARG A 28 -16.15 -10.24 -2.05
C ARG A 28 -15.21 -11.09 -2.88
N SER A 29 -15.40 -11.14 -4.20
CA SER A 29 -14.48 -11.83 -5.09
C SER A 29 -13.21 -10.99 -5.25
N PRO A 30 -12.01 -11.55 -5.03
CA PRO A 30 -10.76 -10.84 -5.26
C PRO A 30 -10.58 -10.51 -6.75
N LEU A 31 -9.86 -9.42 -7.05
CA LEU A 31 -9.38 -9.13 -8.39
C LEU A 31 -8.39 -10.21 -8.85
N THR A 32 -8.41 -10.48 -10.15
CA THR A 32 -7.34 -11.21 -10.82
C THR A 32 -6.06 -10.40 -10.75
N VAL A 33 -4.95 -11.04 -10.37
CA VAL A 33 -3.63 -10.42 -10.27
C VAL A 33 -2.67 -11.19 -11.15
N GLN A 34 -1.96 -10.49 -12.03
CA GLN A 34 -0.91 -11.07 -12.87
C GLN A 34 0.45 -10.56 -12.40
N ARG A 35 1.38 -11.46 -12.08
CA ARG A 35 2.74 -11.08 -11.70
C ARG A 35 3.59 -10.87 -12.95
N ASP A 36 4.38 -9.80 -12.96
CA ASP A 36 5.42 -9.54 -13.95
C ASP A 36 6.75 -9.27 -13.24
N ALA A 37 7.78 -10.02 -13.59
CA ALA A 37 9.09 -9.92 -12.96
C ALA A 37 10.21 -9.93 -13.99
N SER A 38 11.14 -9.00 -13.85
CA SER A 38 12.31 -8.86 -14.70
C SER A 38 13.55 -8.51 -13.88
N GLU A 39 14.69 -9.01 -14.33
CA GLU A 39 16.00 -8.65 -13.81
C GLU A 39 16.93 -8.36 -14.98
N LEU A 40 17.56 -7.19 -14.95
CA LEU A 40 18.46 -6.73 -15.99
C LEU A 40 19.81 -6.40 -15.37
N VAL A 41 20.87 -6.96 -15.95
CA VAL A 41 22.26 -6.65 -15.63
C VAL A 41 22.79 -5.66 -16.67
N LYS A 42 23.69 -4.76 -16.26
CA LYS A 42 24.30 -3.77 -17.16
C LYS A 42 24.93 -4.46 -18.39
N PRO A 43 24.53 -4.12 -19.62
CA PRO A 43 25.07 -4.74 -20.82
C PRO A 43 26.59 -4.58 -20.93
N GLY A 44 27.27 -5.64 -21.37
CA GLY A 44 28.73 -5.65 -21.53
C GLY A 44 29.52 -5.79 -20.23
N CYS A 45 28.85 -5.97 -19.09
CA CYS A 45 29.49 -6.28 -17.82
C CYS A 45 29.55 -7.80 -17.59
N SER A 46 30.68 -8.31 -17.12
CA SER A 46 30.92 -9.75 -16.89
C SER A 46 31.60 -10.07 -15.55
N THR A 47 31.58 -9.14 -14.60
CA THR A 47 32.15 -9.30 -13.26
C THR A 47 31.05 -9.59 -12.23
N ASP A 48 31.43 -10.04 -11.03
CA ASP A 48 30.46 -10.26 -9.94
C ASP A 48 29.85 -8.93 -9.43
N ASP A 49 30.52 -7.81 -9.72
CA ASP A 49 30.11 -6.46 -9.33
C ASP A 49 29.20 -5.78 -10.39
N CYS A 50 28.60 -6.56 -11.30
CA CYS A 50 27.80 -5.96 -12.35
C CYS A 50 26.54 -5.27 -11.80
N PRO A 51 26.28 -4.02 -12.20
CA PRO A 51 25.08 -3.33 -11.76
C PRO A 51 23.83 -4.04 -12.26
N LEU A 52 22.79 -4.09 -11.42
CA LEU A 52 21.55 -4.77 -11.74
C LEU A 52 20.31 -3.99 -11.32
N VAL A 53 19.21 -4.18 -12.04
CA VAL A 53 17.88 -3.71 -11.67
C VAL A 53 16.91 -4.88 -11.72
N ASN A 54 16.25 -5.13 -10.60
CA ASN A 54 15.19 -6.12 -10.47
C ASN A 54 13.84 -5.39 -10.24
N ILE A 55 12.83 -5.77 -11.00
CA ILE A 55 11.46 -5.27 -10.86
C ILE A 55 10.52 -6.46 -10.79
N ASP A 56 9.78 -6.59 -9.69
CA ASP A 56 8.77 -7.60 -9.44
C ASP A 56 7.43 -6.91 -9.13
N THR A 57 6.60 -6.71 -10.15
CA THR A 57 5.35 -5.97 -10.04
C THR A 57 4.14 -6.87 -10.28
N VAL A 58 2.96 -6.29 -10.06
CA VAL A 58 1.68 -6.92 -10.32
C VAL A 58 0.82 -6.04 -11.22
N HIS A 59 0.02 -6.69 -12.04
CA HIS A 59 -0.95 -6.10 -12.95
C HIS A 59 -2.37 -6.52 -12.60
N PHE A 60 -3.32 -5.62 -12.87
CA PHE A 60 -4.75 -5.82 -12.60
C PHE A 60 -5.55 -5.68 -13.89
N PRO A 61 -5.73 -6.75 -14.69
CA PRO A 61 -6.40 -6.69 -15.99
C PRO A 61 -7.81 -6.10 -15.92
N ASP A 62 -8.53 -6.41 -14.85
CA ASP A 62 -9.90 -5.96 -14.61
C ASP A 62 -9.98 -4.59 -13.91
N GLU A 63 -8.84 -3.99 -13.54
CA GLU A 63 -8.76 -2.72 -12.79
C GLU A 63 -7.54 -1.87 -13.24
N PRO A 64 -7.55 -1.37 -14.49
CA PRO A 64 -6.40 -0.64 -15.08
C PRO A 64 -6.03 0.66 -14.35
N LYS A 65 -6.97 1.24 -13.59
CA LYS A 65 -6.68 2.40 -12.74
C LYS A 65 -5.72 2.04 -11.60
N LEU A 66 -5.93 0.90 -10.95
CA LEU A 66 -5.04 0.40 -9.90
C LEU A 66 -3.68 0.00 -10.47
N ASP A 67 -3.65 -0.54 -11.69
CA ASP A 67 -2.41 -0.84 -12.41
C ASP A 67 -1.53 0.41 -12.59
N ALA A 68 -2.11 1.48 -13.13
CA ALA A 68 -1.41 2.76 -13.31
C ALA A 68 -0.97 3.40 -11.99
N ILE A 69 -1.78 3.29 -10.94
CA ILE A 69 -1.44 3.78 -9.60
C ILE A 69 -0.26 2.98 -9.03
N THR A 70 -0.29 1.65 -9.14
CA THR A 70 0.79 0.76 -8.67
C THR A 70 2.12 1.11 -9.33
N GLN A 71 2.14 1.25 -10.66
CA GLN A 71 3.34 1.65 -11.38
C GLN A 71 3.84 3.02 -10.93
N ARG A 72 2.95 4.02 -10.84
CA ARG A 72 3.34 5.37 -10.41
C ARG A 72 3.90 5.39 -8.99
N THR A 73 3.31 4.64 -8.07
CA THR A 73 3.79 4.57 -6.68
C THR A 73 5.13 3.84 -6.58
N LEU A 74 5.38 2.78 -7.37
CA LEU A 74 6.72 2.17 -7.46
C LEU A 74 7.76 3.17 -7.94
N LEU A 75 7.46 3.89 -9.01
CA LEU A 75 8.35 4.90 -9.57
C LEU A 75 8.60 6.07 -8.61
N GLN A 76 7.65 6.41 -7.74
CA GLN A 76 7.87 7.39 -6.67
C GLN A 76 8.89 6.91 -5.62
N LEU A 77 9.00 5.60 -5.38
CA LEU A 77 9.98 5.02 -4.46
C LEU A 77 11.42 5.02 -5.01
N THR A 78 11.63 5.40 -6.29
CA THR A 78 12.97 5.56 -6.87
C THR A 78 13.55 6.96 -6.65
N ARG A 79 12.76 7.89 -6.11
CA ARG A 79 13.19 9.27 -5.86
C ARG A 79 14.20 9.32 -4.71
N SER A 80 15.31 10.02 -4.93
CA SER A 80 16.22 10.41 -3.84
C SER A 80 15.72 11.67 -3.11
N ASP A 81 15.03 12.57 -3.83
CA ASP A 81 14.48 13.83 -3.31
C ASP A 81 12.98 13.98 -3.66
N THR A 82 12.22 14.68 -2.83
CA THR A 82 10.75 14.81 -2.97
C THR A 82 10.30 15.44 -4.29
N ASP A 83 11.10 16.35 -4.84
CA ASP A 83 10.79 17.12 -6.05
C ASP A 83 11.55 16.64 -7.31
N GLY A 84 12.28 15.52 -7.20
CA GLY A 84 13.03 14.96 -8.31
C GLY A 84 12.13 14.43 -9.45
N PRO A 85 12.60 14.47 -10.71
CA PRO A 85 11.88 13.87 -11.82
C PRO A 85 11.73 12.36 -11.62
N VAL A 86 10.60 11.81 -12.07
CA VAL A 86 10.30 10.37 -12.02
C VAL A 86 10.30 9.84 -13.44
N PRO A 87 10.97 8.72 -13.73
CA PRO A 87 10.90 8.10 -15.04
C PRO A 87 9.44 7.83 -15.43
N PRO A 88 9.08 7.98 -16.72
CA PRO A 88 7.69 7.81 -17.14
C PRO A 88 7.19 6.36 -16.99
N THR A 89 8.06 5.37 -17.16
CA THR A 89 7.74 3.94 -17.00
C THR A 89 8.81 3.19 -16.21
N LEU A 90 8.49 1.97 -15.76
CA LEU A 90 9.45 1.06 -15.11
C LEU A 90 10.60 0.66 -16.05
N LYS A 91 10.31 0.52 -17.34
CA LYS A 91 11.33 0.25 -18.36
C LYS A 91 12.30 1.43 -18.51
N ASP A 92 11.78 2.65 -18.59
CA ASP A 92 12.63 3.85 -18.63
C ASP A 92 13.52 3.96 -17.38
N TYR A 93 12.98 3.58 -16.22
CA TYR A 93 13.77 3.52 -14.99
C TYR A 93 14.92 2.50 -15.09
N GLN A 94 14.66 1.28 -15.57
CA GLN A 94 15.70 0.25 -15.74
C GLN A 94 16.83 0.75 -16.65
N GLU A 95 16.48 1.28 -17.81
CA GLU A 95 17.45 1.79 -18.79
C GLU A 95 18.25 2.96 -18.21
N GLN A 96 17.58 3.93 -17.57
CA GLN A 96 18.25 5.08 -16.96
C GLN A 96 19.17 4.67 -15.82
N PHE A 97 18.73 3.78 -14.92
CA PHE A 97 19.57 3.30 -13.83
C PHE A 97 20.81 2.59 -14.38
N LEU A 98 20.64 1.60 -15.26
CA LEU A 98 21.76 0.81 -15.79
C LEU A 98 22.74 1.65 -16.61
N SER A 99 22.28 2.72 -17.28
CA SER A 99 23.17 3.63 -18.00
C SER A 99 24.14 4.38 -17.08
N ARG A 100 23.70 4.74 -15.87
CA ARG A 100 24.45 5.60 -14.91
C ARG A 100 25.11 4.83 -13.77
N ALA A 101 24.64 3.61 -13.50
CA ALA A 101 25.06 2.82 -12.35
C ALA A 101 26.56 2.50 -12.39
N GLN A 102 27.21 2.67 -11.23
CA GLN A 102 28.60 2.28 -10.95
C GLN A 102 28.65 0.81 -10.54
N PRO A 103 29.83 0.15 -10.62
CA PRO A 103 29.99 -1.23 -10.13
C PRO A 103 29.41 -1.40 -8.71
N ARG A 104 28.80 -2.57 -8.47
CA ARG A 104 28.09 -2.96 -7.24
C ARG A 104 26.75 -2.26 -6.98
N ASN A 105 26.36 -1.25 -7.76
CA ASN A 105 25.06 -0.64 -7.58
C ASN A 105 23.94 -1.61 -7.96
N SER A 106 22.91 -1.71 -7.13
CA SER A 106 21.74 -2.51 -7.43
C SER A 106 20.45 -1.80 -7.04
N SER A 107 19.39 -2.04 -7.79
CA SER A 107 18.05 -1.54 -7.44
C SER A 107 17.01 -2.63 -7.54
N TYR A 108 16.14 -2.68 -6.54
CA TYR A 108 15.01 -3.60 -6.47
C TYR A 108 13.75 -2.79 -6.27
N LEU A 109 12.73 -3.06 -7.08
CA LEU A 109 11.38 -2.54 -6.92
C LEU A 109 10.41 -3.71 -6.87
N GLN A 110 9.51 -3.71 -5.88
CA GLN A 110 8.51 -4.75 -5.76
C GLN A 110 7.14 -4.17 -5.41
N ALA A 111 6.11 -4.62 -6.12
CA ALA A 111 4.72 -4.46 -5.70
C ALA A 111 4.07 -5.83 -5.55
N LYS A 112 3.35 -6.03 -4.44
CA LYS A 112 2.56 -7.24 -4.20
C LYS A 112 1.20 -6.89 -3.63
N VAL A 113 0.19 -7.65 -4.00
CA VAL A 113 -1.10 -7.59 -3.29
C VAL A 113 -0.89 -8.24 -1.92
N ARG A 114 -0.97 -7.43 -0.86
CA ARG A 114 -0.88 -7.91 0.52
C ARG A 114 -2.16 -8.64 0.89
N GLU A 115 -3.30 -8.00 0.67
CA GLU A 115 -4.63 -8.54 0.99
C GLU A 115 -5.70 -7.98 0.04
N GLN A 116 -6.78 -8.74 -0.13
CA GLN A 116 -8.03 -8.28 -0.76
C GLN A 116 -9.20 -8.72 0.11
N HIS A 117 -10.05 -7.79 0.53
CA HIS A 117 -11.26 -8.08 1.31
C HIS A 117 -12.26 -6.94 1.16
N ASP A 118 -13.56 -7.24 1.20
CA ASP A 118 -14.63 -6.24 1.27
C ASP A 118 -14.54 -5.10 0.22
N GLY A 119 -14.04 -5.39 -0.98
CA GLY A 119 -13.82 -4.39 -2.03
C GLY A 119 -12.59 -3.48 -1.83
N ILE A 120 -11.78 -3.72 -0.81
CA ILE A 120 -10.47 -3.10 -0.58
C ILE A 120 -9.36 -3.99 -1.14
N VAL A 121 -8.43 -3.39 -1.87
CA VAL A 121 -7.19 -4.01 -2.33
C VAL A 121 -6.03 -3.30 -1.67
N VAL A 122 -5.29 -4.02 -0.82
CA VAL A 122 -4.09 -3.51 -0.17
C VAL A 122 -2.88 -3.97 -0.97
N VAL A 123 -2.18 -3.03 -1.60
CA VAL A 123 -0.90 -3.29 -2.29
C VAL A 123 0.24 -2.80 -1.41
N GLU A 124 1.20 -3.68 -1.14
CA GLU A 124 2.45 -3.34 -0.45
C GLU A 124 3.54 -3.13 -1.50
N LEU A 125 4.22 -2.00 -1.41
CA LEU A 125 5.30 -1.63 -2.32
C LEU A 125 6.61 -1.50 -1.54
N SER A 126 7.68 -2.00 -2.13
CA SER A 126 9.02 -2.01 -1.56
C SER A 126 10.01 -1.52 -2.60
N SER A 127 11.01 -0.77 -2.14
CA SER A 127 12.22 -0.51 -2.91
C SER A 127 13.45 -0.87 -2.08
N TYR A 128 14.55 -1.15 -2.76
CA TYR A 128 15.89 -1.21 -2.18
C TYR A 128 16.87 -0.62 -3.19
N LEU A 129 17.62 0.38 -2.78
CA LEU A 129 18.66 1.00 -3.59
C LEU A 129 20.01 0.84 -2.91
N ASP A 130 20.89 0.06 -3.51
CA ASP A 130 22.30 -0.03 -3.11
C ASP A 130 23.16 0.77 -4.07
N THR A 131 23.92 1.72 -3.53
CA THR A 131 24.87 2.56 -4.27
C THR A 131 26.32 2.27 -3.89
N GLY A 132 26.60 1.07 -3.35
CA GLY A 132 27.94 0.65 -2.92
C GLY A 132 28.35 1.20 -1.54
N GLY A 133 27.38 1.64 -0.74
CA GLY A 133 27.60 2.15 0.63
C GLY A 133 27.71 1.03 1.67
N ALA A 134 27.63 1.41 2.95
CA ALA A 134 27.62 0.43 4.06
C ALA A 134 26.38 -0.48 4.04
N HIS A 135 25.26 0.04 3.55
CA HIS A 135 24.01 -0.68 3.32
C HIS A 135 23.18 0.08 2.28
N GLY A 136 22.27 -0.62 1.60
CA GLY A 136 21.28 0.03 0.74
C GLY A 136 20.19 0.79 1.51
N ASN A 137 19.32 1.46 0.77
CA ASN A 137 18.22 2.26 1.28
C ASN A 137 16.87 1.61 0.96
N PRO A 138 16.20 0.99 1.95
CA PRO A 138 14.92 0.35 1.74
C PRO A 138 13.73 1.33 1.86
N GLY A 139 12.91 1.43 0.82
CA GLY A 139 11.66 2.20 0.81
C GLY A 139 10.44 1.31 1.01
N ARG A 140 9.36 1.87 1.57
CA ARG A 140 8.06 1.19 1.73
C ARG A 140 6.91 2.16 1.45
N ALA A 141 5.87 1.65 0.81
CA ALA A 141 4.59 2.32 0.65
C ALA A 141 3.42 1.32 0.71
N PHE A 142 2.23 1.83 0.99
CA PHE A 142 0.98 1.08 0.85
C PHE A 142 0.02 1.83 -0.07
N ILE A 143 -0.75 1.07 -0.85
CA ILE A 143 -1.94 1.55 -1.52
C ILE A 143 -3.13 0.86 -0.88
N ASN A 144 -4.09 1.64 -0.40
CA ASN A 144 -5.41 1.14 0.04
C ASN A 144 -6.43 1.52 -1.03
N TYR A 145 -6.66 0.64 -2.00
CA TYR A 145 -7.56 0.95 -3.12
C TYR A 145 -8.97 0.48 -2.81
N SER A 146 -9.94 1.40 -2.82
CA SER A 146 -11.36 1.06 -2.78
C SER A 146 -11.86 0.80 -4.20
N ARG A 147 -12.26 -0.44 -4.49
CA ARG A 147 -12.91 -0.81 -5.75
C ARG A 147 -14.28 -0.15 -5.89
N GLN A 148 -14.98 0.06 -4.78
CA GLN A 148 -16.28 0.74 -4.79
C GLN A 148 -16.16 2.23 -5.12
N GLN A 149 -15.18 2.91 -4.54
CA GLN A 149 -14.95 4.35 -4.79
C GLN A 149 -14.00 4.60 -5.98
N GLN A 150 -13.43 3.54 -6.56
CA GLN A 150 -12.48 3.59 -7.66
C GLN A 150 -11.31 4.55 -7.40
N ARG A 151 -10.74 4.52 -6.18
CA ARG A 151 -9.66 5.45 -5.77
C ARG A 151 -8.83 4.90 -4.61
N VAL A 152 -7.64 5.47 -4.44
CA VAL A 152 -6.82 5.28 -3.23
C VAL A 152 -7.46 6.02 -2.07
N LEU A 153 -7.53 5.36 -0.92
CA LEU A 153 -7.91 5.93 0.36
C LEU A 153 -6.64 6.44 1.06
N THR A 154 -6.61 7.74 1.37
CA THR A 154 -5.64 8.34 2.29
C THR A 154 -6.07 8.11 3.74
N LEU A 155 -5.19 8.34 4.73
CA LEU A 155 -5.59 8.28 6.13
C LEU A 155 -6.82 9.17 6.41
N SER A 156 -6.86 10.39 5.88
CA SER A 156 -8.00 11.30 6.04
C SER A 156 -9.31 10.72 5.46
N ASP A 157 -9.23 10.00 4.33
CA ASP A 157 -10.40 9.33 3.75
C ASP A 157 -10.93 8.20 4.64
N MET A 158 -10.04 7.56 5.42
CA MET A 158 -10.39 6.43 6.29
C MET A 158 -11.03 6.86 7.61
N LEU A 159 -10.72 8.07 8.07
CA LEU A 159 -11.10 8.55 9.40
C LEU A 159 -12.48 9.21 9.39
N VAL A 160 -13.20 9.05 10.50
CA VAL A 160 -14.33 9.91 10.83
C VAL A 160 -13.80 11.35 10.99
N PRO A 161 -14.49 12.37 10.45
CA PRO A 161 -14.03 13.76 10.55
C PRO A 161 -13.70 14.17 12.00
N GLY A 162 -12.52 14.76 12.22
CA GLY A 162 -12.03 15.20 13.53
C GLY A 162 -11.28 14.13 14.34
N GLN A 163 -11.25 12.87 13.90
CA GLN A 163 -10.73 11.76 14.70
C GLN A 163 -9.25 11.43 14.45
N GLU A 164 -8.51 12.28 13.72
CA GLU A 164 -7.09 12.04 13.45
C GLU A 164 -6.23 12.02 14.72
N ALA A 165 -6.50 12.91 15.68
CA ALA A 165 -5.79 12.90 16.97
C ALA A 165 -6.02 11.56 17.70
N ALA A 166 -7.28 11.13 17.80
CA ALA A 166 -7.64 9.87 18.45
C ALA A 166 -7.02 8.65 17.75
N PHE A 167 -6.89 8.68 16.42
CA PHE A 167 -6.18 7.64 15.67
C PHE A 167 -4.71 7.55 16.08
N TRP A 168 -4.02 8.69 16.17
CA TRP A 168 -2.62 8.72 16.56
C TRP A 168 -2.40 8.35 18.03
N ASP A 169 -3.35 8.63 18.92
CA ASP A 169 -3.30 8.12 20.30
C ASP A 169 -3.36 6.58 20.34
N LYS A 170 -4.18 5.95 19.49
CA LYS A 170 -4.20 4.48 19.37
C LYS A 170 -2.93 3.93 18.72
N ALA A 171 -2.34 4.66 17.78
CA ALA A 171 -1.05 4.31 17.21
C ALA A 171 0.08 4.36 18.24
N GLU A 172 0.08 5.36 19.13
CA GLU A 172 1.05 5.46 20.21
C GLU A 172 0.88 4.32 21.24
N LEU A 173 -0.36 3.93 21.56
CA LEU A 173 -0.61 2.74 22.37
C LEU A 173 -0.09 1.46 21.69
N ALA A 174 -0.25 1.33 20.38
CA ALA A 174 0.32 0.21 19.62
C ALA A 174 1.87 0.23 19.63
N HIS A 175 2.48 1.41 19.63
CA HIS A 175 3.93 1.57 19.78
C HIS A 175 4.41 1.13 21.17
N GLN A 176 3.72 1.53 22.24
CA GLN A 176 4.00 1.06 23.60
C GLN A 176 3.86 -0.47 23.71
N ALA A 177 2.81 -1.05 23.13
CA ALA A 177 2.62 -2.50 23.09
C ALA A 177 3.75 -3.21 22.33
N TRP A 178 4.24 -2.63 21.22
CA TRP A 178 5.40 -3.13 20.51
C TRP A 178 6.65 -3.12 21.39
N GLN A 179 6.94 -2.01 22.07
CA GLN A 179 8.10 -1.91 22.98
C GLN A 179 8.05 -2.96 24.09
N ILE A 180 6.87 -3.23 24.67
CA ILE A 180 6.68 -4.30 25.66
C ILE A 180 6.97 -5.66 25.02
N SER A 181 6.43 -5.94 23.84
CA SER A 181 6.62 -7.22 23.16
C SER A 181 8.08 -7.51 22.80
N THR A 182 8.87 -6.47 22.55
CA THR A 182 10.30 -6.55 22.24
C THR A 182 11.20 -6.34 23.46
N LYS A 183 10.62 -6.22 24.67
CA LYS A 183 11.34 -5.98 25.94
C LYS A 183 12.17 -4.69 25.96
N LEU A 184 11.72 -3.67 25.23
CA LEU A 184 12.30 -2.32 25.17
C LEU A 184 11.54 -1.31 26.05
N ASP A 185 10.47 -1.75 26.72
CA ASP A 185 9.62 -0.94 27.59
C ASP A 185 10.36 -0.39 28.84
N LYS A 186 11.49 -1.00 29.22
CA LYS A 186 12.33 -0.58 30.34
C LYS A 186 13.62 0.12 29.91
N ASP A 187 13.89 0.20 28.61
CA ASP A 187 15.08 0.86 28.08
C ASP A 187 14.77 2.34 27.82
N THR A 188 15.00 3.16 28.84
CA THR A 188 14.68 4.60 28.80
C THR A 188 15.54 5.36 27.79
N GLU A 189 16.78 4.91 27.54
CA GLU A 189 17.66 5.53 26.55
C GLU A 189 17.19 5.19 25.12
N PHE A 190 16.76 3.95 24.88
CA PHE A 190 16.12 3.58 23.62
C PHE A 190 14.86 4.43 23.37
N GLN A 191 13.99 4.57 24.37
CA GLN A 191 12.75 5.34 24.23
C GLN A 191 13.00 6.82 23.92
N LYS A 192 14.02 7.43 24.53
CA LYS A 192 14.43 8.82 24.23
C LYS A 192 14.99 8.96 22.82
N MET A 193 15.81 8.00 22.38
CA MET A 193 16.42 8.01 21.05
C MET A 193 15.41 7.73 19.94
N TRP A 194 14.41 6.91 20.23
CA TRP A 194 13.41 6.43 19.28
C TRP A 194 11.99 6.72 19.77
N PRO A 195 11.60 8.01 19.86
CA PRO A 195 10.26 8.37 20.28
C PRO A 195 9.23 7.95 19.22
N PHE A 196 7.97 7.88 19.63
CA PHE A 196 6.87 7.66 18.70
C PHE A 196 6.86 8.74 17.60
N LYS A 197 6.60 8.31 16.36
CA LYS A 197 6.42 9.18 15.20
C LYS A 197 5.19 8.74 14.42
N ARG A 198 4.61 9.65 13.64
CA ARG A 198 3.57 9.33 12.66
C ARG A 198 4.20 8.74 11.39
N THR A 199 3.43 7.96 10.64
CA THR A 199 3.85 7.39 9.35
C THR A 199 2.75 7.55 8.31
N SER A 200 3.10 7.80 7.06
CA SER A 200 2.14 7.78 5.94
C SER A 200 1.77 6.37 5.49
N ASN A 201 2.54 5.35 5.91
CA ASN A 201 2.36 3.97 5.51
C ASN A 201 1.34 3.26 6.41
N VAL A 202 0.07 3.57 6.17
CA VAL A 202 -1.09 2.97 6.84
C VAL A 202 -1.72 1.96 5.90
N ALA A 203 -2.04 0.75 6.37
CA ALA A 203 -2.76 -0.26 5.60
C ALA A 203 -4.03 -0.73 6.34
N LEU A 204 -5.16 -0.74 5.62
CA LEU A 204 -6.44 -1.30 6.06
C LEU A 204 -6.45 -2.80 5.77
N THR A 205 -5.72 -3.60 6.57
CA THR A 205 -5.75 -5.06 6.41
C THR A 205 -6.91 -5.66 7.19
N TYR A 206 -7.28 -6.91 6.91
CA TYR A 206 -8.48 -7.54 7.48
C TYR A 206 -8.41 -7.70 9.02
N GLY A 207 -7.22 -8.00 9.56
CA GLY A 207 -7.06 -8.27 10.99
C GLY A 207 -6.96 -7.02 11.86
N ALA A 208 -6.29 -5.98 11.36
CA ALA A 208 -5.97 -4.75 12.09
C ALA A 208 -5.57 -3.65 11.12
N VAL A 209 -5.61 -2.40 11.54
CA VAL A 209 -4.92 -1.35 10.79
C VAL A 209 -3.41 -1.47 11.06
N ILE A 210 -2.62 -1.58 10.01
CA ILE A 210 -1.16 -1.71 10.08
C ILE A 210 -0.52 -0.35 9.87
N LEU A 211 0.42 0.01 10.74
CA LEU A 211 1.33 1.13 10.54
C LEU A 211 2.74 0.59 10.30
N LYS A 212 3.30 0.85 9.13
CA LYS A 212 4.66 0.42 8.80
C LYS A 212 5.63 1.58 8.84
N TYR A 213 6.76 1.39 9.51
CA TYR A 213 7.76 2.43 9.67
C TYR A 213 8.95 2.17 8.76
N PRO A 214 9.44 3.20 8.04
CA PRO A 214 10.75 3.14 7.43
C PRO A 214 11.83 2.81 8.48
N VAL A 215 12.93 2.22 8.03
CA VAL A 215 14.12 2.03 8.89
C VAL A 215 14.53 3.37 9.51
N THR A 216 15.18 3.35 10.68
CA THR A 216 15.69 4.56 11.34
C THR A 216 14.63 5.62 11.69
N THR A 217 13.34 5.25 11.73
CA THR A 217 12.27 6.20 12.11
C THR A 217 11.97 6.13 13.61
N ILE A 218 11.64 4.92 14.09
CA ILE A 218 11.31 4.61 15.50
C ILE A 218 12.14 3.44 16.05
N ALA A 219 13.17 3.01 15.31
CA ALA A 219 14.10 1.96 15.72
C ALA A 219 15.37 2.02 14.84
N PRO A 220 16.51 1.47 15.29
CA PRO A 220 17.73 1.37 14.49
C PRO A 220 17.54 0.57 13.20
N TYR A 221 18.40 0.82 12.19
CA TYR A 221 18.36 0.12 10.90
C TYR A 221 18.36 -1.41 11.04
N ALA A 222 19.11 -1.95 12.00
CA ALA A 222 19.23 -3.39 12.24
C ALA A 222 17.90 -4.08 12.63
N MET A 223 16.92 -3.32 13.12
CA MET A 223 15.58 -3.85 13.43
C MET A 223 14.65 -3.86 12.21
N GLY A 224 15.10 -3.34 11.06
CA GLY A 224 14.33 -3.29 9.83
C GLY A 224 13.12 -2.37 9.93
N HIS A 225 12.08 -2.70 9.14
CA HIS A 225 10.81 -1.98 9.17
C HIS A 225 9.94 -2.47 10.33
N ILE A 226 9.54 -1.55 11.20
CA ILE A 226 8.62 -1.87 12.30
C ILE A 226 7.18 -1.86 11.78
N GLU A 227 6.41 -2.89 12.07
CA GLU A 227 4.96 -2.94 11.83
C GLU A 227 4.22 -2.88 13.18
N LEU A 228 3.49 -1.79 13.41
CA LEU A 228 2.53 -1.68 14.51
C LEU A 228 1.15 -2.12 14.05
N LYS A 229 0.38 -2.72 14.95
CA LYS A 229 -0.97 -3.21 14.68
C LYS A 229 -1.97 -2.55 15.61
N ILE A 230 -2.97 -1.88 15.04
CA ILE A 230 -4.08 -1.29 15.79
C ILE A 230 -5.33 -2.14 15.56
N PRO A 231 -5.78 -2.91 16.56
CA PRO A 231 -6.99 -3.73 16.42
C PRO A 231 -8.22 -2.86 16.16
N TYR A 232 -9.06 -3.24 15.18
CA TYR A 232 -10.31 -2.54 14.85
C TYR A 232 -11.21 -2.20 16.06
N PRO A 233 -11.36 -3.06 17.09
CA PRO A 233 -12.16 -2.69 18.27
C PRO A 233 -11.69 -1.41 18.98
N GLN A 234 -10.40 -1.05 18.86
CA GLN A 234 -9.86 0.21 19.42
C GLN A 234 -10.13 1.43 18.53
N LEU A 235 -10.59 1.21 17.29
CA LEU A 235 -10.83 2.23 16.27
C LEU A 235 -12.32 2.54 16.06
N ASN A 236 -13.19 2.03 16.92
CA ASN A 236 -14.62 2.34 16.90
C ASN A 236 -14.84 3.86 17.05
N GLY A 237 -15.59 4.45 16.12
CA GLY A 237 -15.80 5.90 16.07
C GLY A 237 -14.55 6.70 15.67
N ILE A 238 -13.46 6.05 15.24
CA ILE A 238 -12.24 6.68 14.71
C ILE A 238 -12.12 6.42 13.22
N ILE A 239 -12.14 5.14 12.81
CA ILE A 239 -12.24 4.75 11.40
C ILE A 239 -13.71 4.71 10.99
N LYS A 240 -14.00 5.10 9.75
CA LYS A 240 -15.35 5.06 9.19
C LYS A 240 -15.90 3.63 9.25
N PRO A 241 -17.13 3.41 9.76
CA PRO A 241 -17.68 2.07 9.97
C PRO A 241 -17.71 1.19 8.71
N GLU A 242 -17.93 1.78 7.54
CA GLU A 242 -17.94 1.08 6.26
C GLU A 242 -16.57 0.53 5.82
N LEU A 243 -15.49 0.94 6.48
CA LEU A 243 -14.13 0.43 6.25
C LEU A 243 -13.69 -0.60 7.29
N PHE A 244 -14.58 -0.97 8.22
CA PHE A 244 -14.35 -2.12 9.08
C PHE A 244 -14.52 -3.40 8.26
N PRO A 245 -13.57 -4.36 8.36
CA PRO A 245 -13.68 -5.63 7.67
C PRO A 245 -14.96 -6.36 8.05
N GLY A 246 -15.64 -6.93 7.06
CA GLY A 246 -16.87 -7.69 7.25
C GLY A 246 -16.58 -8.99 8.00
N ARG A 247 -16.72 -8.97 9.32
CA ARG A 247 -16.59 -10.18 10.14
C ARG A 247 -17.88 -10.99 10.01
N SER A 248 -17.82 -12.07 9.22
CA SER A 248 -18.83 -13.13 9.22
C SER A 248 -18.86 -13.87 10.55
#